data_AF-A0A2V1DVL4-F1
#
_entry.id   AF-A0A2V1DVL4-F1
#
_cell.length_a   1.000
_cell.length_b   1.000
_cell.length_c   1.000
_cell.angle_alpha   90.00
_cell.angle_beta   90.00
_cell.angle_gamma   90.00
#
_symmetry.space_group_name_H-M   'P 1'
#
loop_
_entity.id
_entity.type
_entity.pdbx_description
1 polymer ?
#
loop_
_entity_poly.entity_id
_entity_poly.type
_entity_poly.pdbx_seq_one_letter_code
_entity_poly.pdbx_strand_id
1 'polypeptide(L)'
;MAEKPVSTAATPQTLTIALQNKSNESNVYAYVTGLAIDNGNRYSFLQADGRTLYTPASPSQTGAPLAADVAIPLGGPGSTKNVTIPRLAGGRIWFSFGAKLTFKLNPGPGIVEPSVTNSSDPNININWNFTEFTFNDYQLFVNLSYVDFISQIPLAISITNTAGQVQSSPGMAANGFSTVVSELRAQASRDGRPWDRLIYSANGNPLRALSPNNLFVSDGNAWGDYWDGYVNQVWSKFQSQDLTVNTQAGAGNLTGRVSNNVLSLGSAGTFSKPNAKDIFSCSTGPFQTGDNAARNAVIPRLAAAFNRSVLLDTNTTPNGSSPGNYYKNPITNHYARIVHQVQKDGRGYAFPYDDVVPDGGSDVAGVLFDSNPTLWTVAVGGN
;
A
#
# COMPACT_ATOMS: atom_id res chain seq x y z
N MET A 1 -7.27 13.10 -2.30
CA MET A 1 -6.47 13.65 -1.19
C MET A 1 -6.82 15.11 -1.05
N ALA A 2 -7.11 15.59 0.17
CA ALA A 2 -7.23 17.02 0.42
C ALA A 2 -5.80 17.58 0.56
N GLU A 3 -5.35 18.36 -0.43
CA GLU A 3 -4.09 19.11 -0.35
C GLU A 3 -4.20 20.12 0.80
N LYS A 4 -3.38 19.94 1.83
CA LYS A 4 -3.12 20.98 2.83
C LYS A 4 -2.21 22.06 2.21
N PRO A 5 -2.31 23.32 2.64
CA PRO A 5 -1.69 24.46 1.97
C PRO A 5 -0.20 24.26 1.74
N VAL A 6 0.19 24.33 0.48
CA VAL A 6 1.55 24.17 -0.04
C VAL A 6 2.39 25.37 0.42
N SER A 7 3.45 25.09 1.16
CA SER A 7 4.55 26.03 1.38
C SER A 7 5.17 26.41 0.04
N THR A 8 5.39 27.69 -0.22
CA THR A 8 6.02 28.21 -1.45
C THR A 8 7.50 27.88 -1.60
N ALA A 9 8.10 27.15 -0.65
CA ALA A 9 9.48 26.67 -0.76
C ALA A 9 9.51 25.37 -1.57
N ALA A 10 10.21 25.39 -2.71
CA ALA A 10 10.50 24.18 -3.46
C ALA A 10 11.43 23.27 -2.63
N THR A 11 11.14 21.97 -2.60
CA THR A 11 12.07 20.98 -2.03
C THR A 11 13.44 21.05 -2.73
N PRO A 12 14.53 20.56 -2.12
CA PRO A 12 15.81 20.43 -2.80
C PRO A 12 15.72 19.57 -4.08
N GLN A 13 16.67 19.71 -5.00
CA GLN A 13 16.75 18.83 -6.19
C GLN A 13 17.08 17.38 -5.84
N THR A 14 17.74 17.16 -4.69
CA THR A 14 18.13 15.85 -4.21
C THR A 14 17.83 15.68 -2.74
N LEU A 15 17.49 14.47 -2.32
CA LEU A 15 17.28 14.11 -0.92
C LEU A 15 18.26 13.01 -0.50
N THR A 16 18.83 13.15 0.70
CA THR A 16 19.59 12.07 1.33
C THR A 16 18.65 11.10 2.02
N ILE A 17 18.90 9.80 1.81
CA ILE A 17 18.20 8.72 2.47
C ILE A 17 19.20 7.89 3.28
N ALA A 18 18.94 7.72 4.58
CA ALA A 18 19.67 6.79 5.43
C ALA A 18 19.01 5.41 5.40
N LEU A 19 19.63 4.46 4.70
CA LEU A 19 19.19 3.06 4.69
C LEU A 19 19.89 2.31 5.83
N GLN A 20 19.12 1.83 6.80
CA GLN A 20 19.65 1.20 8.01
C GLN A 20 19.38 -0.29 8.04
N ASN A 21 20.43 -1.10 8.21
CA ASN A 21 20.25 -2.52 8.51
C ASN A 21 20.04 -2.69 10.02
N LYS A 22 18.77 -2.81 10.43
CA LYS A 22 18.33 -3.14 11.79
C LYS A 22 17.86 -4.60 11.88
N SER A 23 18.39 -5.47 11.02
CA SER A 23 18.11 -6.91 11.04
C SER A 23 19.29 -7.68 11.63
N ASN A 24 19.13 -9.00 11.73
CA ASN A 24 20.24 -9.91 12.04
C ASN A 24 20.91 -10.47 10.77
N GLU A 25 20.46 -10.06 9.58
CA GLU A 25 20.99 -10.51 8.30
C GLU A 25 22.20 -9.66 7.87
N SER A 26 23.27 -10.32 7.42
CA SER A 26 24.47 -9.62 6.94
C SER A 26 24.43 -9.30 5.45
N ASN A 27 23.68 -10.09 4.68
CA ASN A 27 23.50 -9.93 3.25
C ASN A 27 22.16 -9.27 2.97
N VAL A 28 22.11 -7.93 3.11
CA VAL A 28 20.93 -7.13 2.77
C VAL A 28 21.25 -6.24 1.56
N TYR A 29 20.42 -6.34 0.53
CA TYR A 29 20.50 -5.48 -0.66
C TYR A 29 19.29 -4.55 -0.70
N ALA A 30 19.57 -3.27 -0.97
CA ALA A 30 18.56 -2.27 -1.26
C ALA A 30 18.56 -1.89 -2.75
N TYR A 31 17.42 -1.41 -3.24
CA TYR A 31 17.24 -0.91 -4.61
C TYR A 31 16.34 0.32 -4.56
N VAL A 32 16.61 1.32 -5.38
CA VAL A 32 15.73 2.49 -5.51
C VAL A 32 15.27 2.60 -6.95
N THR A 33 13.96 2.61 -7.18
CA THR A 33 13.33 2.75 -8.50
C THR A 33 12.35 3.91 -8.50
N GLY A 34 12.04 4.46 -9.68
CA GLY A 34 10.97 5.46 -9.86
C GLY A 34 11.02 6.17 -11.21
N LEU A 35 10.12 7.13 -11.41
CA LEU A 35 10.11 8.02 -12.57
C LEU A 35 10.88 9.30 -12.24
N ALA A 36 11.97 9.57 -12.94
CA ALA A 36 12.78 10.77 -12.70
C ALA A 36 12.10 12.03 -13.25
N ILE A 37 11.49 12.80 -12.35
CA ILE A 37 10.62 13.95 -12.66
C ILE A 37 11.38 14.98 -13.50
N ASP A 38 12.54 15.41 -13.00
CA ASP A 38 13.39 16.42 -13.65
C ASP A 38 14.13 15.88 -14.90
N ASN A 39 13.86 14.63 -15.28
CA ASN A 39 14.46 13.95 -16.42
C ASN A 39 13.41 13.36 -17.37
N GLY A 40 12.30 14.09 -17.55
CA GLY A 40 11.23 13.73 -18.48
C GLY A 40 10.42 12.52 -18.05
N ASN A 41 10.27 12.29 -16.73
CA ASN A 41 9.59 11.13 -16.15
C ASN A 41 10.13 9.78 -16.67
N ARG A 42 11.44 9.69 -16.95
CA ARG A 42 12.04 8.43 -17.39
C ARG A 42 12.18 7.45 -16.23
N TYR A 43 11.79 6.20 -16.46
CA TYR A 43 12.07 5.09 -15.56
C TYR A 43 13.54 5.04 -15.20
N SER A 44 13.83 5.01 -13.90
CA SER A 44 15.19 5.12 -13.39
C SER A 44 15.41 4.25 -12.17
N PHE A 45 16.68 3.88 -11.96
CA PHE A 45 17.21 3.20 -10.79
C PHE A 45 18.34 4.04 -10.19
N LEU A 46 18.65 3.86 -8.90
CA LEU A 46 20.00 4.16 -8.41
C LEU A 46 20.92 2.96 -8.69
N GLN A 47 22.14 3.23 -9.13
CA GLN A 47 23.18 2.20 -9.23
C GLN A 47 23.69 1.78 -7.84
N ALA A 48 24.47 0.71 -7.79
CA ALA A 48 25.02 0.12 -6.56
C ALA A 48 25.83 1.10 -5.67
N ASP A 49 26.32 2.21 -6.22
CA ASP A 49 27.00 3.28 -5.47
C ASP A 49 26.06 4.12 -4.59
N GLY A 50 24.74 4.00 -4.80
CA GLY A 50 23.69 4.71 -4.09
C GLY A 50 23.57 6.19 -4.48
N ARG A 51 24.12 6.63 -5.61
CA ARG A 51 24.10 8.04 -6.03
C ARG A 51 23.89 8.23 -7.52
N THR A 52 24.46 7.36 -8.35
CA THR A 52 24.37 7.49 -9.80
C THR A 52 23.00 7.06 -10.28
N LEU A 53 22.26 7.98 -10.91
CA LEU A 53 20.99 7.69 -11.55
C LEU A 53 21.22 6.91 -12.84
N TYR A 54 20.65 5.71 -12.93
CA TYR A 54 20.62 4.89 -14.12
C TYR A 54 19.24 4.97 -14.78
N THR A 55 19.18 5.51 -15.99
CA THR A 55 17.97 5.50 -16.82
C THR A 55 18.17 4.47 -17.95
N PRO A 56 17.50 3.31 -17.89
CA PRO A 56 17.66 2.28 -18.91
C PRO A 56 17.21 2.75 -20.29
N ALA A 57 17.91 2.29 -21.35
CA ALA A 57 17.42 2.43 -22.72
C ALA A 57 16.27 1.45 -22.98
N SER A 58 15.44 1.75 -24.00
CA SER A 58 14.44 0.79 -24.46
C SER A 58 15.12 -0.47 -25.01
N PRO A 59 14.83 -1.67 -24.48
CA PRO A 59 15.31 -2.90 -25.08
C PRO A 59 14.54 -3.21 -26.37
N SER A 60 15.09 -4.10 -27.20
CA SER A 60 14.42 -4.62 -28.41
C SER A 60 13.43 -5.75 -28.12
N GLN A 61 13.55 -6.41 -26.96
CA GLN A 61 12.72 -7.55 -26.56
C GLN A 61 12.21 -7.37 -25.12
N THR A 62 11.11 -8.05 -24.81
CA THR A 62 10.56 -8.12 -23.45
C THR A 62 11.45 -8.96 -22.54
N GLY A 63 11.46 -8.63 -21.25
CA GLY A 63 12.23 -9.37 -20.25
C GLY A 63 13.75 -9.22 -20.37
N ALA A 64 14.25 -8.18 -21.04
CA ALA A 64 15.68 -7.91 -21.15
C ALA A 64 16.30 -7.59 -19.77
N PRO A 65 17.56 -7.98 -19.51
CA PRO A 65 18.23 -7.66 -18.25
C PRO A 65 18.58 -6.17 -18.17
N LEU A 66 18.81 -5.68 -16.94
CA LEU A 66 19.45 -4.38 -16.73
C LEU A 66 20.92 -4.41 -17.17
N ALA A 67 21.40 -3.28 -17.71
CA ALA A 67 22.80 -3.11 -18.11
C ALA A 67 23.72 -2.59 -16.99
N ALA A 68 23.15 -2.17 -15.87
CA ALA A 68 23.88 -1.65 -14.71
C ALA A 68 23.54 -2.45 -13.45
N ASP A 69 24.51 -2.58 -12.53
CA ASP A 69 24.25 -3.13 -11.20
C ASP A 69 23.54 -2.06 -10.35
N VAL A 70 22.34 -2.42 -9.90
CA VAL A 70 21.45 -1.55 -9.11
C VAL A 70 21.27 -2.07 -7.68
N ALA A 71 21.99 -3.13 -7.31
CA ALA A 71 21.94 -3.68 -5.95
C ALA A 71 22.88 -2.90 -5.03
N ILE A 72 22.32 -2.14 -4.10
CA ILE A 72 23.06 -1.36 -3.09
C ILE A 72 23.25 -2.24 -1.84
N PRO A 73 24.47 -2.75 -1.56
CA PRO A 73 24.69 -3.53 -0.34
C PRO A 73 24.62 -2.62 0.90
N LEU A 74 23.83 -3.01 1.91
CA LEU A 74 23.72 -2.26 3.16
C LEU A 74 24.83 -2.60 4.16
N GLY A 75 25.47 -3.77 4.02
CA GLY A 75 26.43 -4.28 5.01
C GLY A 75 25.75 -5.00 6.18
N GLY A 76 26.54 -5.37 7.18
CA GLY A 76 26.09 -6.18 8.33
C GLY A 76 25.11 -5.47 9.29
N PRO A 77 24.57 -6.20 10.27
CA PRO A 77 23.69 -5.65 11.31
C PRO A 77 24.23 -4.36 11.94
N GLY A 78 23.37 -3.36 12.10
CA GLY A 78 23.69 -2.05 12.67
C GLY A 78 24.26 -1.04 11.68
N SER A 79 24.54 -1.44 10.44
CA SER A 79 25.07 -0.53 9.43
C SER A 79 24.06 0.54 8.99
N THR A 80 24.59 1.65 8.48
CA THR A 80 23.81 2.68 7.79
C THR A 80 24.52 3.03 6.48
N LYS A 81 23.77 3.01 5.38
CA LYS A 81 24.22 3.44 4.06
C LYS A 81 23.42 4.68 3.66
N ASN A 82 24.12 5.80 3.46
CA ASN A 82 23.50 6.99 2.90
C ASN A 82 23.49 6.91 1.37
N VAL A 83 22.30 7.10 0.78
CA VAL A 83 22.07 7.21 -0.66
C VAL A 83 21.49 8.57 -0.97
N THR A 84 21.59 9.01 -2.22
CA THR A 84 21.06 10.30 -2.66
C THR A 84 20.17 10.09 -3.86
N ILE A 85 18.90 10.50 -3.74
CA ILE A 85 17.92 10.43 -4.83
C ILE A 85 17.71 11.82 -5.44
N PRO A 86 17.45 11.93 -6.75
CA PRO A 86 16.80 13.10 -7.31
C PRO A 86 15.30 13.09 -6.97
N ARG A 87 14.54 14.06 -7.47
CA ARG A 87 13.09 14.01 -7.47
C ARG A 87 12.58 12.81 -8.30
N LEU A 88 11.85 11.92 -7.65
CA LEU A 88 11.31 10.68 -8.21
C LEU A 88 9.83 10.55 -7.86
N ALA A 89 8.99 10.25 -8.85
CA ALA A 89 7.58 9.92 -8.67
C ALA A 89 7.33 8.41 -8.77
N GLY A 90 6.33 7.91 -8.04
CA GLY A 90 5.98 6.49 -8.03
C GLY A 90 7.18 5.60 -7.67
N GLY A 91 8.01 6.08 -6.74
CA GLY A 91 9.26 5.43 -6.39
C GLY A 91 9.07 4.32 -5.37
N ARG A 92 9.97 3.34 -5.41
CA ARG A 92 10.05 2.24 -4.44
C ARG A 92 11.47 2.09 -3.92
N ILE A 93 11.59 1.84 -2.62
CA ILE A 93 12.83 1.32 -2.03
C ILE A 93 12.59 -0.13 -1.64
N TRP A 94 13.27 -1.01 -2.34
CA TRP A 94 13.17 -2.46 -2.17
C TRP A 94 14.28 -2.95 -1.26
N PHE A 95 14.00 -3.97 -0.47
CA PHE A 95 14.98 -4.68 0.35
C PHE A 95 14.86 -6.17 0.10
N SER A 96 16.00 -6.87 0.09
CA SER A 96 16.05 -8.33 -0.04
C SER A 96 17.12 -8.91 0.89
N PHE A 97 16.82 -10.07 1.47
CA PHE A 97 17.72 -10.79 2.37
C PHE A 97 18.33 -11.99 1.64
N GLY A 98 19.65 -12.18 1.80
CA GLY A 98 20.40 -13.35 1.34
C GLY A 98 20.67 -13.43 -0.16
N ALA A 99 19.87 -12.76 -1.01
CA ALA A 99 20.03 -12.79 -2.47
C ALA A 99 19.63 -11.45 -3.10
N LYS A 100 20.25 -11.12 -4.24
CA LYS A 100 19.90 -9.95 -5.05
C LYS A 100 18.56 -10.16 -5.78
N LEU A 101 17.74 -9.12 -5.86
CA LEU A 101 16.57 -9.07 -6.75
C LEU A 101 16.98 -8.94 -8.22
N THR A 102 16.18 -9.54 -9.08
CA THR A 102 16.25 -9.46 -10.54
C THR A 102 15.13 -8.55 -11.05
N PHE A 103 15.51 -7.44 -11.67
CA PHE A 103 14.61 -6.58 -12.44
C PHE A 103 14.81 -6.83 -13.93
N LYS A 104 13.75 -6.66 -14.72
CA LYS A 104 13.82 -6.78 -16.19
C LYS A 104 13.24 -5.54 -16.87
N LEU A 105 13.42 -5.45 -18.19
CA LEU A 105 12.93 -4.36 -19.02
C LEU A 105 12.05 -4.89 -20.15
N ASN A 106 10.99 -4.17 -20.46
CA ASN A 106 10.20 -4.32 -21.68
C ASN A 106 10.43 -3.12 -22.62
N PRO A 107 10.14 -3.24 -23.93
CA PRO A 107 10.18 -2.11 -24.86
C PRO A 107 9.27 -0.96 -24.38
N GLY A 108 9.73 0.29 -24.53
CA GLY A 108 9.04 1.47 -24.00
C GLY A 108 10.00 2.59 -23.57
N PRO A 109 11.06 2.33 -22.76
CA PRO A 109 11.25 1.20 -21.84
C PRO A 109 10.16 1.14 -20.77
N GLY A 110 9.86 -0.06 -20.28
CA GLY A 110 9.09 -0.28 -19.04
C GLY A 110 9.87 -1.16 -18.06
N ILE A 111 9.84 -0.82 -16.76
CA ILE A 111 10.43 -1.68 -15.72
C ILE A 111 9.48 -2.84 -15.43
N VAL A 112 10.01 -4.06 -15.44
CA VAL A 112 9.35 -5.25 -14.92
C VAL A 112 9.85 -5.46 -13.50
N GLU A 113 8.99 -5.15 -12.55
CA GLU A 113 9.25 -5.27 -11.11
C GLU A 113 9.06 -6.73 -10.62
N PRO A 114 9.65 -7.10 -9.47
CA PRO A 114 9.44 -8.41 -8.85
C PRO A 114 7.96 -8.75 -8.66
N SER A 115 7.55 -9.94 -9.09
CA SER A 115 6.19 -10.44 -8.88
C SER A 115 6.12 -11.44 -7.71
N VAL A 116 5.12 -11.28 -6.84
CA VAL A 116 4.77 -12.25 -5.79
C VAL A 116 3.69 -13.25 -6.22
N THR A 117 3.12 -13.10 -7.41
CA THR A 117 2.02 -13.93 -7.91
C THR A 117 2.37 -14.76 -9.14
N ASN A 118 3.47 -14.43 -9.84
CA ASN A 118 4.00 -15.25 -10.91
C ASN A 118 4.97 -16.32 -10.35
N SER A 119 4.57 -17.58 -10.39
CA SER A 119 5.37 -18.71 -9.88
C SER A 119 6.70 -18.91 -10.62
N SER A 120 6.85 -18.36 -11.83
CA SER A 120 8.08 -18.41 -12.62
C SER A 120 8.95 -17.15 -12.45
N ASP A 121 8.55 -16.20 -11.60
CA ASP A 121 9.34 -15.01 -11.32
C ASP A 121 10.65 -15.40 -10.59
N PRO A 122 11.82 -14.91 -11.04
CA PRO A 122 13.09 -15.25 -10.39
C PRO A 122 13.17 -14.79 -8.93
N ASN A 123 12.32 -13.84 -8.52
CA ASN A 123 12.27 -13.29 -7.17
C ASN A 123 11.25 -14.01 -6.27
N ILE A 124 10.48 -14.97 -6.78
CA ILE A 124 9.35 -15.56 -6.05
C ILE A 124 9.75 -16.21 -4.72
N ASN A 125 10.95 -16.79 -4.65
CA ASN A 125 11.48 -17.44 -3.45
C ASN A 125 12.48 -16.59 -2.65
N ILE A 126 12.71 -15.33 -3.05
CA ILE A 126 13.57 -14.41 -2.32
C ILE A 126 12.74 -13.71 -1.23
N ASN A 127 13.28 -13.56 -0.02
CA ASN A 127 12.64 -12.75 1.01
C ASN A 127 12.88 -11.27 0.70
N TRP A 128 11.82 -10.54 0.34
CA TRP A 128 11.90 -9.12 0.01
C TRP A 128 10.66 -8.35 0.48
N ASN A 129 10.81 -7.03 0.56
CA ASN A 129 9.75 -6.08 0.87
C ASN A 129 10.09 -4.71 0.26
N PHE A 130 9.16 -3.76 0.26
CA PHE A 130 9.43 -2.39 -0.20
C PHE A 130 8.63 -1.33 0.56
N THR A 131 9.11 -0.09 0.48
CA THR A 131 8.38 1.13 0.84
C THR A 131 8.19 1.98 -0.41
N GLU A 132 7.10 2.73 -0.47
CA GLU A 132 6.74 3.58 -1.60
C GLU A 132 6.98 5.05 -1.26
N PHE A 133 7.30 5.85 -2.28
CA PHE A 133 7.50 7.27 -2.10
C PHE A 133 7.24 8.09 -3.36
N THR A 134 7.03 9.38 -3.14
CA THR A 134 7.20 10.42 -4.17
C THR A 134 7.96 11.57 -3.54
N PHE A 135 9.06 11.97 -4.18
CA PHE A 135 9.81 13.17 -3.85
C PHE A 135 9.71 14.11 -5.05
N ASN A 136 8.95 15.19 -4.90
CA ASN A 136 8.72 16.20 -5.94
C ASN A 136 9.07 17.60 -5.41
N ASP A 137 8.82 18.62 -6.20
CA ASP A 137 9.06 20.03 -5.86
C ASP A 137 8.24 20.56 -4.68
N TYR A 138 7.18 19.86 -4.27
CA TYR A 138 6.31 20.28 -3.16
C TYR A 138 6.61 19.57 -1.84
N GLN A 139 6.95 18.27 -1.89
CA GLN A 139 7.10 17.44 -0.70
C GLN A 139 7.85 16.12 -0.95
N LEU A 140 8.26 15.50 0.15
CA LEU A 140 8.42 14.06 0.25
C LEU A 140 7.13 13.47 0.80
N PHE A 141 6.60 12.45 0.14
CA PHE A 141 5.51 11.59 0.63
C PHE A 141 6.01 10.14 0.64
N VAL A 142 5.83 9.42 1.74
CA VAL A 142 6.33 8.05 1.92
C VAL A 142 5.31 7.18 2.66
N ASN A 143 5.29 5.89 2.37
CA ASN A 143 4.45 4.93 3.09
C ASN A 143 5.08 3.53 3.15
N LEU A 144 4.79 2.82 4.24
CA LEU A 144 4.89 1.37 4.28
C LEU A 144 3.67 0.80 3.55
N SER A 145 3.86 -0.15 2.65
CA SER A 145 2.77 -0.70 1.84
C SER A 145 2.61 -2.20 2.08
N TYR A 146 1.38 -2.60 2.40
CA TYR A 146 0.97 -3.98 2.56
C TYR A 146 -0.20 -4.34 1.64
N VAL A 147 -0.47 -3.49 0.63
CA VAL A 147 -1.54 -3.66 -0.35
C VAL A 147 -1.35 -4.93 -1.18
N ASP A 148 -0.10 -5.28 -1.48
CA ASP A 148 0.22 -6.48 -2.24
C ASP A 148 0.49 -7.68 -1.34
N PHE A 149 1.33 -7.50 -0.32
CA PHE A 149 1.68 -8.55 0.64
C PHE A 149 2.36 -7.96 1.87
N ILE A 150 2.48 -8.77 2.92
CA ILE A 150 3.37 -8.54 4.06
C ILE A 150 4.37 -9.70 4.15
N SER A 151 5.65 -9.42 4.41
CA SER A 151 6.70 -10.45 4.48
C SER A 151 7.40 -10.47 5.83
N GLN A 152 8.35 -11.40 5.96
CA GLN A 152 9.24 -11.53 7.12
C GLN A 152 10.17 -10.34 7.34
N ILE A 153 10.19 -9.34 6.45
CA ILE A 153 11.07 -8.18 6.53
C ILE A 153 10.27 -6.99 7.06
N PRO A 154 10.38 -6.64 8.36
CA PRO A 154 9.78 -5.42 8.88
C PRO A 154 10.52 -4.21 8.33
N LEU A 155 9.77 -3.21 7.92
CA LEU A 155 10.28 -1.92 7.48
C LEU A 155 9.77 -0.83 8.42
N ALA A 156 10.59 0.18 8.67
CA ALA A 156 10.22 1.39 9.39
C ALA A 156 10.74 2.61 8.63
N ILE A 157 10.01 3.72 8.71
CA ILE A 157 10.35 4.97 8.02
C ILE A 157 10.29 6.16 8.98
N SER A 158 11.16 7.13 8.77
CA SER A 158 11.05 8.44 9.42
C SER A 158 11.54 9.58 8.53
N ILE A 159 10.93 10.76 8.68
CA ILE A 159 11.35 11.99 8.01
C ILE A 159 11.82 12.96 9.08
N THR A 160 13.03 13.50 8.90
CA THR A 160 13.50 14.70 9.62
C THR A 160 13.40 15.90 8.68
N ASN A 161 12.83 17.00 9.17
CA ASN A 161 12.69 18.24 8.39
C ASN A 161 13.71 19.31 8.76
N THR A 162 13.67 20.47 8.08
CA THR A 162 14.60 21.59 8.31
C THR A 162 14.49 22.22 9.70
N ALA A 163 13.36 22.06 10.38
CA ALA A 163 13.16 22.47 11.77
C ALA A 163 13.63 21.43 12.79
N GLY A 164 14.17 20.29 12.33
CA GLY A 164 14.60 19.18 13.19
C GLY A 164 13.45 18.33 13.75
N GLN A 165 12.21 18.54 13.29
CA GLN A 165 11.07 17.72 13.70
C GLN A 165 11.14 16.36 12.99
N VAL A 166 10.72 15.31 13.70
CA VAL A 166 10.72 13.94 13.20
C VAL A 166 9.32 13.39 13.17
N GLN A 167 8.90 12.92 11.99
CA GLN A 167 7.73 12.07 11.81
C GLN A 167 8.20 10.63 11.60
N SER A 168 7.45 9.64 12.09
CA SER A 168 7.84 8.23 11.93
C SER A 168 6.64 7.31 11.76
N SER A 169 6.86 6.19 11.07
CA SER A 169 6.00 5.01 11.03
C SER A 169 6.88 3.81 11.36
N PRO A 170 6.73 3.23 12.57
CA PRO A 170 7.66 2.23 13.12
C PRO A 170 7.48 0.84 12.51
N GLY A 171 6.41 0.64 11.73
CA GLY A 171 6.06 -0.63 11.11
C GLY A 171 5.85 -1.77 12.12
N MET A 172 6.14 -2.98 11.65
CA MET A 172 5.88 -4.21 12.38
C MET A 172 7.04 -4.58 13.34
N ALA A 173 6.72 -5.27 14.44
CA ALA A 173 7.75 -5.91 15.27
C ALA A 173 8.41 -7.10 14.56
N ALA A 174 9.61 -7.51 15.02
CA ALA A 174 10.35 -8.63 14.42
C ALA A 174 9.54 -9.94 14.38
N ASN A 175 8.70 -10.19 15.39
CA ASN A 175 7.82 -11.37 15.45
C ASN A 175 6.47 -11.16 14.73
N GLY A 176 6.15 -9.98 14.22
CA GLY A 176 4.81 -9.69 13.72
C GLY A 176 4.40 -10.56 12.53
N PHE A 177 5.33 -10.95 11.66
CA PHE A 177 4.99 -11.84 10.54
C PHE A 177 4.56 -13.24 11.02
N SER A 178 5.16 -13.75 12.09
CA SER A 178 4.73 -15.01 12.69
C SER A 178 3.30 -14.92 13.22
N THR A 179 2.94 -13.77 13.81
CA THR A 179 1.56 -13.46 14.23
C THR A 179 0.61 -13.38 13.04
N VAL A 180 1.01 -12.77 11.91
CA VAL A 180 0.20 -12.74 10.68
C VAL A 180 -0.14 -14.17 10.23
N VAL A 181 0.87 -15.04 10.16
CA VAL A 181 0.70 -16.44 9.74
C VAL A 181 -0.23 -17.19 10.69
N SER A 182 -0.08 -17.03 12.01
CA SER A 182 -0.94 -17.71 12.99
C SER A 182 -2.39 -17.21 12.91
N GLU A 183 -2.59 -15.89 12.80
CA GLU A 183 -3.91 -15.28 12.76
C GLU A 183 -4.67 -15.61 11.47
N LEU A 184 -3.98 -15.67 10.32
CA LEU A 184 -4.60 -16.08 9.05
C LEU A 184 -5.08 -17.53 9.10
N ARG A 185 -4.26 -18.44 9.63
CA ARG A 185 -4.64 -19.85 9.84
C ARG A 185 -5.79 -20.00 10.83
N ALA A 186 -5.75 -19.25 11.93
CA ALA A 186 -6.81 -19.24 12.93
C ALA A 186 -8.12 -18.69 12.35
N GLN A 187 -8.05 -17.65 11.51
CA GLN A 187 -9.22 -17.10 10.84
C GLN A 187 -9.82 -18.10 9.86
N ALA A 188 -9.01 -18.73 9.00
CA ALA A 188 -9.48 -19.79 8.09
C ALA A 188 -10.14 -20.95 8.85
N SER A 189 -9.59 -21.35 10.00
CA SER A 189 -10.18 -22.38 10.85
C SER A 189 -11.52 -21.96 11.47
N ARG A 190 -11.74 -20.65 11.68
CA ARG A 190 -12.94 -20.10 12.31
C ARG A 190 -14.12 -20.00 11.34
N ASP A 191 -13.87 -19.57 10.11
CA ASP A 191 -14.93 -19.24 9.14
C ASP A 191 -14.91 -20.10 7.87
N GLY A 192 -13.90 -20.98 7.71
CA GLY A 192 -13.75 -21.84 6.53
C GLY A 192 -13.36 -21.09 5.25
N ARG A 193 -13.00 -19.81 5.33
CA ARG A 193 -12.60 -18.97 4.19
C ARG A 193 -11.09 -19.07 3.96
N PRO A 194 -10.59 -18.78 2.73
CA PRO A 194 -9.22 -19.12 2.32
C PRO A 194 -8.14 -18.14 2.84
N TRP A 195 -8.25 -17.68 4.08
CA TRP A 195 -7.27 -16.77 4.70
C TRP A 195 -5.89 -17.40 4.81
N ASP A 196 -5.81 -18.70 5.05
CA ASP A 196 -4.58 -19.48 5.12
C ASP A 196 -3.91 -19.62 3.74
N ARG A 197 -4.68 -19.64 2.65
CA ARG A 197 -4.18 -19.66 1.26
C ARG A 197 -3.47 -18.36 0.86
N LEU A 198 -3.57 -17.30 1.66
CA LEU A 198 -2.77 -16.09 1.48
C LEU A 198 -1.29 -16.33 1.80
N ILE A 199 -0.96 -17.34 2.60
CA ILE A 199 0.41 -17.62 3.03
C ILE A 199 1.18 -18.32 1.91
N TYR A 200 2.11 -17.60 1.29
CA TYR A 200 3.08 -18.21 0.38
C TYR A 200 4.28 -18.74 1.18
N SER A 201 4.66 -19.99 0.91
CA SER A 201 5.79 -20.66 1.57
C SER A 201 6.87 -21.03 0.56
N ALA A 202 8.13 -20.86 0.95
CA ALA A 202 9.29 -21.36 0.22
C ALA A 202 10.00 -22.42 1.07
N ASN A 203 10.27 -23.59 0.49
CA ASN A 203 10.91 -24.72 1.20
C ASN A 203 10.19 -25.09 2.51
N GLY A 204 8.85 -25.05 2.53
CA GLY A 204 8.03 -25.38 3.70
C GLY A 204 7.91 -24.27 4.76
N ASN A 205 8.61 -23.14 4.59
CA ASN A 205 8.56 -22.03 5.53
C ASN A 205 7.74 -20.86 4.96
N PRO A 206 6.80 -20.27 5.74
CA PRO A 206 6.10 -19.05 5.34
C PRO A 206 7.08 -17.93 4.99
N LEU A 207 6.98 -17.40 3.77
CA LEU A 207 7.86 -16.36 3.25
C LEU A 207 7.17 -14.99 3.25
N ARG A 208 5.90 -14.98 2.85
CA ARG A 208 5.03 -13.79 2.82
C ARG A 208 3.56 -14.20 2.90
N ALA A 209 2.70 -13.26 3.27
CA ALA A 209 1.26 -13.37 3.17
C ALA A 209 0.77 -12.37 2.12
N LEU A 210 0.14 -12.87 1.06
CA LEU A 210 -0.44 -12.06 -0.01
C LEU A 210 -1.71 -11.35 0.49
N SER A 211 -2.04 -10.22 -0.12
CA SER A 211 -3.33 -9.59 0.13
C SER A 211 -4.48 -10.40 -0.51
N PRO A 212 -5.73 -10.22 -0.03
CA PRO A 212 -6.90 -10.83 -0.63
C PRO A 212 -7.04 -10.57 -2.13
N ASN A 213 -6.62 -9.39 -2.59
CA ASN A 213 -6.62 -9.02 -4.00
C ASN A 213 -5.69 -9.92 -4.83
N ASN A 214 -4.49 -10.22 -4.32
CA ASN A 214 -3.52 -11.06 -5.02
C ASN A 214 -3.93 -12.53 -5.10
N LEU A 215 -4.78 -13.02 -4.20
CA LEU A 215 -5.29 -14.39 -4.29
C LEU A 215 -6.12 -14.62 -5.56
N PHE A 216 -6.81 -13.58 -6.06
CA PHE A 216 -7.58 -13.64 -7.32
C PHE A 216 -6.72 -13.95 -8.56
N VAL A 217 -5.42 -13.66 -8.52
CA VAL A 217 -4.51 -13.96 -9.63
C VAL A 217 -4.38 -15.47 -9.83
N SER A 218 -4.31 -16.22 -8.73
CA SER A 218 -4.21 -17.69 -8.75
C SER A 218 -5.58 -18.38 -8.80
N ASP A 219 -6.61 -17.74 -8.26
CA ASP A 219 -7.96 -18.29 -8.15
C ASP A 219 -8.98 -17.15 -8.24
N GLY A 220 -9.50 -16.91 -9.44
CA GLY A 220 -10.44 -15.82 -9.72
C GLY A 220 -11.74 -15.89 -8.91
N ASN A 221 -12.05 -17.03 -8.28
CA ASN A 221 -13.25 -17.24 -7.47
C ASN A 221 -12.93 -17.45 -5.97
N ALA A 222 -11.68 -17.19 -5.53
CA ALA A 222 -11.21 -17.53 -4.18
C ALA A 222 -12.17 -17.11 -3.06
N TRP A 223 -12.78 -15.93 -3.18
CA TRP A 223 -13.61 -15.36 -2.13
C TRP A 223 -15.11 -15.65 -2.27
N GLY A 224 -15.56 -16.21 -3.39
CA GLY A 224 -16.97 -16.57 -3.64
C GLY A 224 -17.97 -15.51 -3.13
N ASP A 225 -18.86 -15.96 -2.25
CA ASP A 225 -19.94 -15.20 -1.62
C ASP A 225 -19.55 -14.54 -0.28
N TYR A 226 -18.25 -14.45 0.05
CA TYR A 226 -17.77 -14.02 1.38
C TYR A 226 -18.41 -12.70 1.87
N TRP A 227 -18.59 -11.74 0.98
CA TRP A 227 -19.15 -10.43 1.31
C TRP A 227 -20.67 -10.32 1.15
N ASP A 228 -21.32 -11.30 0.52
CA ASP A 228 -22.73 -11.18 0.08
C ASP A 228 -23.67 -10.89 1.24
N GLY A 229 -23.50 -11.59 2.37
CA GLY A 229 -24.32 -11.40 3.56
C GLY A 229 -24.23 -9.97 4.12
N TYR A 230 -23.00 -9.44 4.27
CA TYR A 230 -22.77 -8.09 4.77
C TYR A 230 -23.30 -7.03 3.80
N VAL A 231 -22.98 -7.18 2.51
CA VAL A 231 -23.39 -6.24 1.47
C VAL A 231 -24.90 -6.21 1.31
N ASN A 232 -25.58 -7.37 1.39
CA ASN A 232 -27.04 -7.42 1.36
C ASN A 232 -27.67 -6.64 2.52
N GLN A 233 -27.13 -6.76 3.74
CA GLN A 233 -27.61 -6.00 4.90
C GLN A 233 -27.39 -4.48 4.71
N VAL A 234 -26.24 -4.08 4.18
CA VAL A 234 -25.95 -2.67 3.87
C VAL A 234 -26.94 -2.14 2.83
N TRP A 235 -27.20 -2.90 1.76
CA TRP A 235 -28.17 -2.53 0.73
C TRP A 235 -29.59 -2.42 1.31
N SER A 236 -30.01 -3.35 2.16
CA SER A 236 -31.32 -3.30 2.82
C SER A 236 -31.47 -2.12 3.77
N LYS A 237 -30.44 -1.81 4.57
CA LYS A 237 -30.45 -0.66 5.49
C LYS A 237 -30.68 0.64 4.73
N PHE A 238 -29.95 0.87 3.64
CA PHE A 238 -30.02 2.12 2.90
C PHE A 238 -31.16 2.20 1.88
N GLN A 239 -32.07 1.21 1.83
CA GLN A 239 -33.35 1.36 1.13
C GLN A 239 -34.30 2.31 1.88
N SER A 240 -34.30 2.25 3.21
CA SER A 240 -35.17 3.07 4.07
C SER A 240 -34.42 4.20 4.79
N GLN A 241 -33.08 4.19 4.78
CA GLN A 241 -32.24 5.19 5.43
C GLN A 241 -31.32 5.88 4.43
N ASP A 242 -31.02 7.15 4.68
CA ASP A 242 -30.03 7.88 3.91
C ASP A 242 -28.60 7.44 4.28
N LEU A 243 -27.75 7.27 3.28
CA LEU A 243 -26.29 7.22 3.42
C LEU A 243 -25.71 8.56 2.96
N THR A 244 -24.92 9.20 3.81
CA THR A 244 -24.15 10.39 3.45
C THR A 244 -22.68 10.04 3.26
N VAL A 245 -22.13 10.33 2.08
CA VAL A 245 -20.70 10.24 1.79
C VAL A 245 -20.12 11.64 1.80
N ASN A 246 -19.27 11.94 2.77
CA ASN A 246 -18.41 13.12 2.71
C ASN A 246 -17.27 12.82 1.76
N THR A 247 -17.26 13.50 0.61
CA THR A 247 -16.25 13.30 -0.44
C THR A 247 -14.88 13.86 -0.08
N GLN A 248 -14.82 14.73 0.94
CA GLN A 248 -13.65 15.53 1.36
C GLN A 248 -12.97 16.19 0.14
N ALA A 249 -13.81 16.64 -0.79
CA ALA A 249 -13.47 17.24 -2.06
C ALA A 249 -14.56 18.27 -2.44
N GLY A 250 -14.44 18.90 -3.61
CA GLY A 250 -15.35 19.98 -4.02
C GLY A 250 -16.84 19.61 -4.08
N ALA A 251 -17.19 18.32 -4.18
CA ALA A 251 -18.57 17.85 -4.16
C ALA A 251 -19.22 17.87 -2.76
N GLY A 252 -18.45 18.06 -1.69
CA GLY A 252 -18.95 18.12 -0.33
C GLY A 252 -19.60 16.81 0.13
N ASN A 253 -20.71 16.91 0.85
CA ASN A 253 -21.51 15.77 1.28
C ASN A 253 -22.51 15.37 0.19
N LEU A 254 -22.51 14.09 -0.18
CA LEU A 254 -23.48 13.51 -1.09
C LEU A 254 -24.34 12.50 -0.34
N THR A 255 -25.64 12.75 -0.30
CA THR A 255 -26.61 11.92 0.42
C THR A 255 -27.50 11.18 -0.56
N GLY A 256 -27.80 9.91 -0.28
CA GLY A 256 -28.81 9.21 -1.04
C GLY A 256 -29.14 7.82 -0.49
N ARG A 257 -29.88 7.05 -1.29
CA ARG A 257 -30.51 5.79 -0.90
C ARG A 257 -30.33 4.73 -1.96
N VAL A 258 -30.55 3.48 -1.54
CA VAL A 258 -30.72 2.34 -2.42
C VAL A 258 -32.14 2.30 -2.95
N SER A 259 -32.30 2.26 -4.28
CA SER A 259 -33.56 2.00 -4.96
C SER A 259 -33.29 1.15 -6.19
N ASN A 260 -34.19 0.23 -6.53
CA ASN A 260 -34.02 -0.71 -7.65
C ASN A 260 -32.64 -1.41 -7.62
N ASN A 261 -32.19 -1.82 -6.42
CA ASN A 261 -30.93 -2.50 -6.15
C ASN A 261 -29.65 -1.69 -6.48
N VAL A 262 -29.75 -0.36 -6.68
CA VAL A 262 -28.61 0.54 -6.87
C VAL A 262 -28.61 1.66 -5.84
N LEU A 263 -27.44 2.00 -5.30
CA LEU A 263 -27.25 3.16 -4.45
C LEU A 263 -27.09 4.41 -5.32
N SER A 264 -27.96 5.40 -5.19
CA SER A 264 -27.83 6.70 -5.88
C SER A 264 -27.22 7.74 -4.94
N LEU A 265 -26.18 8.44 -5.36
CA LEU A 265 -25.47 9.48 -4.58
C LEU A 265 -25.39 10.80 -5.37
N GLY A 266 -26.51 11.22 -5.95
CA GLY A 266 -26.62 12.50 -6.64
C GLY A 266 -25.60 12.65 -7.78
N SER A 267 -24.74 13.67 -7.69
CA SER A 267 -23.72 13.98 -8.72
C SER A 267 -22.68 12.88 -8.92
N ALA A 268 -22.47 11.99 -7.93
CA ALA A 268 -21.60 10.82 -8.07
C ALA A 268 -22.23 9.68 -8.88
N GLY A 269 -23.52 9.81 -9.25
CA GLY A 269 -24.26 8.81 -10.00
C GLY A 269 -24.67 7.62 -9.13
N THR A 270 -24.71 6.44 -9.74
CA THR A 270 -25.19 5.20 -9.11
C THR A 270 -24.08 4.19 -8.88
N PHE A 271 -24.23 3.39 -7.84
CA PHE A 271 -23.32 2.32 -7.46
C PHE A 271 -24.10 1.01 -7.37
N SER A 272 -23.68 0.02 -8.16
CA SER A 272 -24.19 -1.34 -8.04
C SER A 272 -23.68 -1.98 -6.75
N LYS A 273 -24.31 -3.09 -6.36
CA LYS A 273 -23.87 -3.94 -5.26
C LYS A 273 -22.45 -4.46 -5.53
N PRO A 274 -21.44 -4.16 -4.69
CA PRO A 274 -20.08 -4.66 -4.88
C PRO A 274 -20.01 -6.13 -4.47
N ASN A 275 -19.19 -6.91 -5.18
CA ASN A 275 -18.81 -8.25 -4.77
C ASN A 275 -17.45 -8.24 -4.06
N ALA A 276 -16.94 -9.43 -3.72
CA ALA A 276 -15.64 -9.57 -3.06
C ALA A 276 -14.47 -8.98 -3.85
N LYS A 277 -14.46 -9.13 -5.18
CA LYS A 277 -13.40 -8.59 -6.05
C LYS A 277 -13.44 -7.07 -6.05
N ASP A 278 -14.63 -6.48 -6.13
CA ASP A 278 -14.79 -5.02 -6.06
C ASP A 278 -14.27 -4.49 -4.73
N ILE A 279 -14.67 -5.09 -3.60
CA ILE A 279 -14.28 -4.64 -2.26
C ILE A 279 -12.77 -4.77 -2.03
N PHE A 280 -12.17 -5.93 -2.30
CA PHE A 280 -10.75 -6.14 -2.01
C PHE A 280 -9.81 -5.41 -2.98
N SER A 281 -10.21 -5.21 -4.25
CA SER A 281 -9.39 -4.51 -5.25
C SER A 281 -9.58 -3.00 -5.26
N CYS A 282 -10.71 -2.52 -4.70
CA CYS A 282 -11.13 -1.12 -4.73
C CYS A 282 -11.19 -0.47 -6.14
N SER A 283 -11.21 -1.26 -7.21
CA SER A 283 -10.99 -0.75 -8.58
C SER A 283 -11.87 -1.38 -9.66
N THR A 284 -12.68 -2.38 -9.32
CA THR A 284 -13.64 -3.02 -10.25
C THR A 284 -15.08 -2.69 -9.93
N GLY A 285 -15.98 -2.98 -10.88
CA GLY A 285 -17.42 -2.81 -10.70
C GLY A 285 -17.82 -1.40 -10.26
N PRO A 286 -18.52 -1.22 -9.12
CA PRO A 286 -18.94 0.09 -8.65
C PRO A 286 -17.77 1.01 -8.26
N PHE A 287 -16.55 0.50 -8.15
CA PHE A 287 -15.35 1.25 -7.78
C PHE A 287 -14.43 1.57 -8.97
N GLN A 288 -14.89 1.39 -10.21
CA GLN A 288 -14.18 1.86 -11.38
C GLN A 288 -14.23 3.40 -11.48
N THR A 289 -13.05 4.01 -11.61
CA THR A 289 -12.88 5.43 -11.87
C THR A 289 -13.16 5.76 -13.33
N GLY A 290 -13.58 7.00 -13.60
CA GLY A 290 -13.79 7.52 -14.95
C GLY A 290 -13.82 9.05 -14.96
N ASP A 291 -14.54 9.67 -15.90
CA ASP A 291 -14.55 11.13 -16.04
C ASP A 291 -15.37 11.86 -14.96
N ASN A 292 -16.19 11.14 -14.18
CA ASN A 292 -17.01 11.74 -13.13
C ASN A 292 -16.18 11.97 -11.85
N ALA A 293 -15.75 13.22 -11.64
CA ALA A 293 -14.97 13.63 -10.47
C ALA A 293 -15.68 13.38 -9.12
N ALA A 294 -17.00 13.59 -9.03
CA ALA A 294 -17.76 13.33 -7.81
C ALA A 294 -17.78 11.83 -7.48
N ARG A 295 -17.94 10.98 -8.49
CA ARG A 295 -17.82 9.52 -8.35
C ARG A 295 -16.43 9.13 -7.86
N ASN A 296 -15.38 9.65 -8.50
CA ASN A 296 -14.00 9.37 -8.12
C ASN A 296 -13.68 9.79 -6.68
N ALA A 297 -14.36 10.82 -6.17
CA ALA A 297 -14.22 11.24 -4.77
C ALA A 297 -15.00 10.35 -3.79
N VAL A 298 -16.13 9.76 -4.20
CA VAL A 298 -16.92 8.81 -3.40
C VAL A 298 -16.26 7.43 -3.30
N ILE A 299 -15.67 6.93 -4.39
CA ILE A 299 -15.12 5.56 -4.48
C ILE A 299 -14.21 5.21 -3.29
N PRO A 300 -13.18 6.01 -2.94
CA PRO A 300 -12.30 5.70 -1.81
C PRO A 300 -13.05 5.52 -0.48
N ARG A 301 -14.10 6.32 -0.25
CA ARG A 301 -14.84 6.36 1.02
C ARG A 301 -15.75 5.16 1.17
N LEU A 302 -16.41 4.75 0.09
CA LEU A 302 -17.20 3.53 0.09
C LEU A 302 -16.30 2.30 0.18
N ALA A 303 -15.22 2.24 -0.61
CA ALA A 303 -14.30 1.11 -0.60
C ALA A 303 -13.66 0.90 0.79
N ALA A 304 -13.19 1.97 1.44
CA ALA A 304 -12.68 1.90 2.81
C ALA A 304 -13.75 1.47 3.82
N ALA A 305 -14.98 1.98 3.69
CA ALA A 305 -16.07 1.62 4.59
C ALA A 305 -16.50 0.15 4.47
N PHE A 306 -16.45 -0.43 3.26
CA PHE A 306 -16.65 -1.88 3.06
C PHE A 306 -15.50 -2.70 3.64
N ASN A 307 -14.24 -2.37 3.31
CA ASN A 307 -13.09 -3.10 3.84
C ASN A 307 -13.06 -3.13 5.38
N ARG A 308 -13.43 -2.02 6.02
CA ARG A 308 -13.51 -1.87 7.48
C ARG A 308 -14.83 -2.34 8.08
N SER A 309 -15.80 -2.69 7.25
CA SER A 309 -17.14 -3.16 7.61
C SER A 309 -17.94 -2.25 8.55
N VAL A 310 -17.86 -0.93 8.36
CA VAL A 310 -18.52 0.06 9.25
C VAL A 310 -19.92 0.52 8.80
N LEU A 311 -20.35 0.21 7.59
CA LEU A 311 -21.59 0.75 6.99
C LEU A 311 -22.88 0.30 7.70
N LEU A 312 -22.85 -0.80 8.44
CA LEU A 312 -23.98 -1.21 9.28
C LEU A 312 -24.08 -0.40 10.58
N ASP A 313 -22.98 0.15 11.07
CA ASP A 313 -22.92 0.88 12.34
C ASP A 313 -23.06 2.41 12.17
N THR A 314 -23.03 2.89 10.93
CA THR A 314 -23.10 4.33 10.62
C THR A 314 -23.98 4.63 9.41
N ASN A 315 -24.45 5.88 9.30
CA ASN A 315 -25.13 6.41 8.13
C ASN A 315 -24.29 7.47 7.39
N THR A 316 -23.05 7.71 7.85
CA THR A 316 -22.15 8.71 7.28
C THR A 316 -20.74 8.13 7.16
N THR A 317 -20.12 8.27 5.99
CA THR A 317 -18.73 7.83 5.75
C THR A 317 -17.89 8.93 5.09
N PRO A 318 -16.61 9.12 5.47
CA PRO A 318 -15.89 8.40 6.53
C PRO A 318 -16.21 8.94 7.93
N ASN A 319 -16.86 10.10 8.05
CA ASN A 319 -16.99 10.86 9.30
C ASN A 319 -17.85 10.21 10.40
N GLY A 320 -18.61 9.15 10.10
CA GLY A 320 -19.45 8.48 11.08
C GLY A 320 -18.82 7.24 11.74
N SER A 321 -17.51 7.04 11.59
CA SER A 321 -16.76 5.94 12.21
C SER A 321 -15.34 6.38 12.57
N SER A 322 -14.72 5.73 13.54
CA SER A 322 -13.33 5.97 13.94
C SER A 322 -12.53 4.66 13.96
N PRO A 323 -11.18 4.69 14.05
CA PRO A 323 -10.37 3.47 14.06
C PRO A 323 -10.81 2.40 15.06
N GLY A 324 -11.35 2.80 16.23
CA GLY A 324 -11.88 1.86 17.23
C GLY A 324 -13.10 1.06 16.77
N ASN A 325 -13.80 1.52 15.74
CA ASN A 325 -14.97 0.85 15.15
C ASN A 325 -14.61 -0.12 14.02
N TYR A 326 -13.39 -0.07 13.49
CA TYR A 326 -13.03 -0.83 12.29
C TYR A 326 -12.93 -2.33 12.58
N TYR A 327 -13.32 -3.14 11.59
CA TYR A 327 -13.17 -4.60 11.59
C TYR A 327 -13.87 -5.32 12.74
N LYS A 328 -14.94 -4.75 13.30
CA LYS A 328 -15.74 -5.34 14.39
C LYS A 328 -16.81 -6.30 13.90
N ASN A 329 -17.24 -6.17 12.63
CA ASN A 329 -18.14 -7.12 12.03
C ASN A 329 -17.41 -8.45 11.74
N PRO A 330 -18.06 -9.62 11.95
CA PRO A 330 -17.47 -10.92 11.59
C PRO A 330 -17.12 -11.06 10.11
N ILE A 331 -17.83 -10.37 9.21
CA ILE A 331 -17.48 -10.29 7.78
C ILE A 331 -16.74 -8.97 7.55
N THR A 332 -15.42 -9.07 7.44
CA THR A 332 -14.54 -7.92 7.23
C THR A 332 -13.26 -8.26 6.46
N ASN A 333 -12.45 -7.28 6.10
CA ASN A 333 -11.12 -7.55 5.56
C ASN A 333 -10.19 -8.00 6.70
N HIS A 334 -10.18 -9.31 6.99
CA HIS A 334 -9.38 -9.86 8.07
C HIS A 334 -7.87 -9.76 7.83
N TYR A 335 -7.42 -9.76 6.57
CA TYR A 335 -6.02 -9.46 6.25
C TYR A 335 -5.65 -8.07 6.75
N ALA A 336 -6.43 -7.04 6.42
CA ALA A 336 -6.18 -5.68 6.87
C ALA A 336 -6.24 -5.56 8.41
N ARG A 337 -7.25 -6.16 9.05
CA ARG A 337 -7.38 -6.24 10.52
C ARG A 337 -6.09 -6.77 11.16
N ILE A 338 -5.56 -7.87 10.64
CA ILE A 338 -4.36 -8.53 11.17
C ILE A 338 -3.11 -7.70 10.87
N VAL A 339 -3.00 -7.11 9.68
CA VAL A 339 -1.87 -6.23 9.32
C VAL A 339 -1.78 -5.06 10.31
N HIS A 340 -2.88 -4.35 10.60
CA HIS A 340 -2.87 -3.28 11.60
C HIS A 340 -2.51 -3.80 13.00
N GLN A 341 -3.03 -4.96 13.40
CA GLN A 341 -2.77 -5.56 14.72
C GLN A 341 -1.28 -5.80 15.00
N VAL A 342 -0.49 -6.12 13.97
CA VAL A 342 0.94 -6.44 14.14
C VAL A 342 1.86 -5.22 14.03
N GLN A 343 1.35 -4.06 13.62
CA GLN A 343 2.13 -2.81 13.58
C GLN A 343 2.30 -2.27 15.01
N LYS A 344 3.49 -1.77 15.33
CA LYS A 344 3.84 -1.27 16.67
C LYS A 344 2.93 -0.13 17.15
N ASP A 345 2.42 0.67 16.22
CA ASP A 345 1.51 1.79 16.49
C ASP A 345 0.13 1.62 15.83
N GLY A 346 -0.18 0.42 15.33
CA GLY A 346 -1.44 0.11 14.65
C GLY A 346 -1.57 0.63 13.22
N ARG A 347 -0.59 1.38 12.69
CA ARG A 347 -0.68 2.01 11.37
C ARG A 347 0.03 1.21 10.27
N GLY A 348 -0.66 0.97 9.16
CA GLY A 348 -0.10 0.30 8.00
C GLY A 348 -1.08 0.26 6.82
N TYR A 349 -0.59 0.47 5.61
CA TYR A 349 -1.42 0.61 4.41
C TYR A 349 -1.80 -0.78 3.85
N ALA A 350 -2.93 -1.35 4.27
CA ALA A 350 -3.24 -2.77 4.05
C ALA A 350 -4.16 -3.08 2.85
N PHE A 351 -4.84 -2.08 2.30
CA PHE A 351 -5.67 -2.17 1.11
C PHE A 351 -5.73 -0.80 0.41
N PRO A 352 -6.10 -0.70 -0.88
CA PRO A 352 -6.19 0.61 -1.52
C PRO A 352 -7.19 1.52 -0.79
N TYR A 353 -6.83 2.77 -0.55
CA TYR A 353 -7.65 3.75 0.20
C TYR A 353 -7.68 3.56 1.73
N ASP A 354 -6.72 2.84 2.31
CA ASP A 354 -6.58 2.78 3.77
C ASP A 354 -6.19 4.14 4.39
N ASP A 355 -5.73 5.09 3.57
CA ASP A 355 -5.48 6.49 3.96
C ASP A 355 -6.77 7.31 4.14
N VAL A 356 -7.95 6.77 3.78
CA VAL A 356 -9.23 7.45 4.05
C VAL A 356 -9.47 7.51 5.55
N VAL A 357 -9.60 8.72 6.09
CA VAL A 357 -9.90 8.96 7.50
C VAL A 357 -11.02 10.01 7.64
N PRO A 358 -11.75 10.03 8.77
CA PRO A 358 -12.66 11.12 9.08
C PRO A 358 -11.98 12.48 9.01
N ASP A 359 -12.74 13.55 8.78
CA ASP A 359 -12.23 14.91 8.94
C ASP A 359 -11.71 15.13 10.37
N GLY A 360 -10.45 15.58 10.49
CA GLY A 360 -9.77 15.71 11.79
C GLY A 360 -9.41 14.36 12.44
N GLY A 361 -9.61 13.23 11.76
CA GLY A 361 -9.26 11.90 12.23
C GLY A 361 -7.77 11.61 12.18
N SER A 362 -7.37 10.51 12.82
CA SER A 362 -5.97 10.04 12.86
C SER A 362 -5.64 9.14 11.67
N ASP A 363 -4.42 9.29 11.16
CA ASP A 363 -3.84 8.37 10.16
C ASP A 363 -3.83 6.93 10.67
N VAL A 364 -4.28 6.00 9.83
CA VAL A 364 -4.22 4.55 10.06
C VAL A 364 -3.35 3.82 9.03
N ALA A 365 -2.93 4.51 7.97
CA ALA A 365 -2.15 3.95 6.88
C ALA A 365 -0.65 4.02 7.13
N GLY A 366 -0.19 4.88 8.05
CA GLY A 366 1.23 5.02 8.38
C GLY A 366 1.98 5.83 7.33
N VAL A 367 1.27 6.74 6.66
CA VAL A 367 1.79 7.65 5.65
C VAL A 367 2.48 8.83 6.33
N LEU A 368 3.65 9.22 5.83
CA LEU A 368 4.35 10.43 6.27
C LEU A 368 4.54 11.37 5.08
N PHE A 369 4.46 12.67 5.34
CA PHE A 369 4.81 13.68 4.34
C PHE A 369 5.41 14.92 4.98
N ASP A 370 6.32 15.58 4.27
CA ASP A 370 6.93 16.84 4.69
C ASP A 370 7.33 17.66 3.47
N SER A 371 7.07 18.97 3.50
CA SER A 371 7.41 19.91 2.43
C SER A 371 8.85 20.42 2.48
N ASN A 372 9.55 20.21 3.60
CA ASN A 372 10.93 20.62 3.82
C ASN A 372 11.80 19.47 4.39
N PRO A 373 11.83 18.29 3.73
CA PRO A 373 12.57 17.14 4.22
C PRO A 373 14.08 17.39 4.10
N THR A 374 14.84 17.03 5.13
CA THR A 374 16.32 17.05 5.12
C THR A 374 16.91 15.64 5.11
N LEU A 375 16.23 14.70 5.74
CA LEU A 375 16.62 13.30 5.80
C LEU A 375 15.40 12.39 5.79
N TRP A 376 15.41 11.39 4.93
CA TRP A 376 14.50 10.25 5.03
C TRP A 376 15.29 9.05 5.56
N THR A 377 14.84 8.42 6.63
CA THR A 377 15.43 7.17 7.13
C THR A 377 14.52 6.01 6.80
N VAL A 378 15.08 4.93 6.26
CA VAL A 378 14.39 3.65 6.08
C VAL A 378 15.19 2.56 6.80
N ALA A 379 14.58 1.95 7.80
CA ALA A 379 15.19 0.88 8.57
C ALA A 379 14.55 -0.46 8.22
N VAL A 380 15.38 -1.49 8.08
CA VAL A 380 14.95 -2.86 7.74
C VAL A 380 15.34 -3.84 8.86
N GLY A 381 14.40 -4.68 9.32
CA GLY A 381 14.66 -5.78 10.26
C GLY A 381 13.93 -5.71 11.61
N GLY A 382 13.43 -4.55 12.00
CA GLY A 382 12.52 -4.40 13.16
C GLY A 382 13.14 -4.56 14.56
N ASN A 383 14.46 -4.79 14.68
CA ASN A 383 15.19 -4.90 15.95
C ASN A 383 15.45 -3.55 16.65
#